data_AF-A0A1T1CRN1-F1
#
_entry.id   AF-A0A1T1CRN1-F1
#
_cell.length_a   1.000
_cell.length_b   1.000
_cell.length_c   1.000
_cell.angle_alpha   90.00
_cell.angle_beta   90.00
_cell.angle_gamma   90.00
#
_symmetry.space_group_name_H-M   'P 1'
#
loop_
_entity.id
_entity.type
_entity.pdbx_description
1 polymer ?
#
loop_
_entity_poly.entity_id
_entity_poly.type
_entity_poly.pdbx_seq_one_letter_code
_entity_poly.pdbx_strand_id
1 'polypeptide(L)'
;MVSPSPLSAAAGAATSAKPPWLRVKAPLQERVGPVSHLLADLQLNTVCQEASCPNIGECFAAGTATFLIMGPNCTRACPYCDIDFARHPRPLDPSEPQRLAEAVQRLNLKHVVITSVNRDDLADGGAAQFANCVMAVRQRCPGTTIELLVPDFCGDHKAL
;
A
#
# COMPACT_ATOMS: atom_id res chain seq x y z
N MET A 1 3.14 41.14 29.02
CA MET A 1 2.93 41.37 27.58
C MET A 1 4.04 40.61 26.85
N VAL A 2 3.75 39.39 26.40
CA VAL A 2 4.73 38.55 25.70
C VAL A 2 4.58 38.84 24.21
N SER A 3 5.58 39.47 23.62
CA SER A 3 5.63 39.73 22.18
C SER A 3 5.65 38.41 21.40
N PRO A 4 4.88 38.27 20.31
CA PRO A 4 4.95 37.08 19.48
C PRO A 4 6.27 37.07 18.70
N SER A 5 7.01 35.96 18.79
CA SER A 5 8.15 35.68 17.93
C SER A 5 7.66 35.46 16.49
N PRO A 6 8.35 36.01 15.47
CA PRO A 6 8.00 35.74 14.09
C PRO A 6 8.49 34.34 13.75
N LEU A 7 7.58 33.36 13.74
CA LEU A 7 7.80 32.10 13.03
C LEU A 7 7.89 32.46 11.54
N SER A 8 9.12 32.64 11.09
CA SER A 8 9.52 32.74 9.70
C SER A 8 8.93 31.54 8.95
N ALA A 9 8.07 31.83 7.98
CA ALA A 9 7.59 30.85 7.02
C ALA A 9 8.81 30.21 6.33
N ALA A 10 9.03 28.91 6.57
CA ALA A 10 10.03 28.15 5.85
C ALA A 10 9.72 28.25 4.36
N ALA A 11 10.61 28.92 3.62
CA ALA A 11 10.57 29.00 2.17
C ALA A 11 10.53 27.58 1.59
N GLY A 12 9.49 27.28 0.81
CA GLY A 12 9.37 26.02 0.09
C GLY A 12 10.63 25.77 -0.74
N ALA A 13 11.31 24.65 -0.47
CA ALA A 13 12.46 24.24 -1.25
C ALA A 13 12.04 24.16 -2.72
N ALA A 14 12.76 24.88 -3.59
CA ALA A 14 12.55 24.80 -5.03
C ALA A 14 12.70 23.35 -5.49
N THR A 15 11.63 22.75 -5.99
CA THR A 15 11.65 21.39 -6.52
C THR A 15 12.48 21.39 -7.80
N SER A 16 13.73 20.91 -7.72
CA SER A 16 14.54 20.71 -8.91
C SER A 16 13.81 19.74 -9.84
N ALA A 17 13.66 20.09 -11.11
CA ALA A 17 13.02 19.19 -12.08
C ALA A 17 13.71 17.83 -12.09
N LYS A 18 12.93 16.74 -12.11
CA LYS A 18 13.48 15.38 -12.19
C LYS A 18 14.39 15.27 -13.44
N PRO A 19 15.60 14.68 -13.31
CA PRO A 19 16.52 14.54 -14.43
C PRO A 19 15.93 13.64 -15.53
N PRO A 20 16.35 13.78 -16.80
CA PRO A 20 15.74 13.05 -17.92
C PRO A 20 15.73 11.53 -17.76
N TRP A 21 16.78 10.95 -17.18
CA TRP A 21 16.91 9.51 -16.95
C TRP A 21 15.95 8.96 -15.89
N LEU A 22 15.33 9.82 -15.06
CA LEU A 22 14.37 9.44 -14.02
C LEU A 22 12.91 9.58 -14.50
N ARG A 23 12.69 10.01 -15.74
CA ARG A 23 11.34 10.21 -16.29
C ARG A 23 10.89 8.95 -17.01
N VAL A 24 9.68 8.49 -16.70
CA VAL A 24 9.00 7.44 -17.45
C VAL A 24 7.92 8.03 -18.33
N LYS A 25 7.47 7.28 -19.34
CA LYS A 25 6.22 7.61 -20.04
C LYS A 25 5.06 7.43 -19.06
N ALA A 26 4.09 8.35 -19.10
CA ALA A 26 2.91 8.23 -18.26
C ALA A 26 2.23 6.86 -18.50
N PRO A 27 1.73 6.19 -17.44
CA PRO A 27 1.03 4.92 -17.61
C PRO A 27 -0.14 5.10 -18.57
N LEU A 28 -0.30 4.17 -19.52
CA LEU A 28 -1.45 4.20 -20.42
C LEU A 28 -2.73 4.01 -19.61
N GLN A 29 -3.66 4.95 -19.72
CA GLN A 29 -4.99 4.92 -19.09
C GLN A 29 -5.73 3.60 -19.37
N GLU A 30 -5.54 3.04 -20.56
CA GLU A 30 -6.11 1.75 -20.99
C GLU A 30 -5.66 0.57 -20.11
N ARG A 31 -4.45 0.64 -19.53
CA ARG A 31 -3.90 -0.43 -18.68
C ARG A 31 -4.23 -0.26 -17.20
N VAL A 32 -4.34 0.98 -16.73
CA VAL A 32 -4.56 1.28 -15.31
C VAL A 32 -6.04 1.41 -14.97
N GLY A 33 -6.86 1.96 -15.88
CA GLY A 33 -8.28 2.23 -15.66
C GLY A 33 -9.09 1.01 -15.19
N PRO A 34 -9.05 -0.13 -15.91
CA PRO A 34 -9.77 -1.34 -15.49
C PRO A 34 -9.33 -1.86 -14.12
N VAL A 35 -8.03 -1.80 -13.83
CA VAL A 35 -7.48 -2.24 -12.55
C VAL A 35 -7.93 -1.31 -11.42
N SER A 36 -7.89 0.00 -11.63
CA SER A 36 -8.37 0.99 -10.66
C SER A 36 -9.86 0.80 -10.34
N HIS A 37 -10.71 0.53 -11.33
CA HIS A 37 -12.12 0.25 -11.08
C HIS A 37 -12.33 -1.03 -10.28
N LEU A 38 -11.57 -2.09 -10.57
CA LEU A 38 -11.64 -3.34 -9.82
C LEU A 38 -11.20 -3.16 -8.36
N LEU A 39 -10.13 -2.41 -8.13
CA LEU A 39 -9.66 -2.12 -6.77
C LEU A 39 -10.68 -1.30 -5.98
N ALA A 40 -11.35 -0.35 -6.63
CA ALA A 40 -12.44 0.42 -6.03
C ALA A 40 -13.68 -0.45 -5.72
N ASP A 41 -14.09 -1.31 -6.66
CA ASP A 41 -15.19 -2.28 -6.48
C ASP A 41 -14.94 -3.19 -5.27
N LEU A 42 -13.71 -3.70 -5.15
CA LEU A 42 -13.30 -4.59 -4.07
C LEU A 42 -12.87 -3.84 -2.81
N GLN A 43 -12.95 -2.50 -2.77
CA GLN A 43 -12.54 -1.69 -1.62
C GLN A 43 -11.13 -2.07 -1.10
N LEU A 44 -10.17 -2.15 -2.02
CA LEU A 44 -8.78 -2.49 -1.76
C LEU A 44 -7.87 -1.31 -2.09
N ASN A 45 -6.75 -1.23 -1.37
CA ASN A 45 -5.71 -0.25 -1.64
C ASN A 45 -4.47 -0.96 -2.23
N THR A 46 -3.70 -0.23 -3.03
CA THR A 46 -2.40 -0.70 -3.53
C THR A 46 -1.35 0.37 -3.31
N VAL A 47 -0.13 -0.03 -2.92
CA VAL A 47 1.00 0.92 -2.88
C VAL A 47 1.24 1.53 -4.26
N CYS A 48 0.92 0.78 -5.32
CA CYS A 48 1.02 1.27 -6.69
C CYS A 48 0.23 2.56 -6.92
N GLN A 49 -1.00 2.65 -6.38
CA GLN A 49 -1.85 3.83 -6.49
C GLN A 49 -1.50 4.89 -5.44
N GLU A 50 -1.39 4.48 -4.16
CA GLU A 50 -1.16 5.42 -3.06
C GLU A 50 0.18 6.17 -3.20
N ALA A 51 1.22 5.51 -3.69
CA ALA A 51 2.55 6.12 -3.87
C ALA A 51 2.81 6.65 -5.30
N SER A 52 1.76 6.81 -6.11
CA SER A 52 1.86 7.32 -7.49
C SER A 52 2.94 6.61 -8.32
N CYS A 53 2.99 5.28 -8.26
CA CYS A 53 4.11 4.49 -8.76
C CYS A 53 4.26 4.63 -10.29
N PRO A 54 5.42 5.06 -10.82
CA PRO A 54 5.64 5.21 -12.25
C PRO A 54 5.56 3.88 -13.03
N ASN A 55 5.72 2.75 -12.35
CA ASN A 55 5.81 1.41 -12.94
C ASN A 55 4.47 0.66 -12.96
N ILE A 56 3.39 1.26 -12.44
CA ILE A 56 2.08 0.60 -12.23
C ILE A 56 1.56 -0.12 -13.49
N GLY A 57 1.69 0.50 -14.67
CA GLY A 57 1.22 -0.09 -15.93
C GLY A 57 2.07 -1.26 -16.45
N GLU A 58 3.36 -1.31 -16.10
CA GLU A 58 4.25 -2.41 -16.45
C GLU A 58 4.07 -3.58 -15.49
N CYS A 59 4.01 -3.31 -14.18
CA CYS A 59 3.75 -4.29 -13.14
C CYS A 59 2.45 -5.07 -13.41
N PHE A 60 1.33 -4.37 -13.64
CA PHE A 60 0.07 -5.05 -13.92
C PHE A 60 0.12 -5.85 -15.23
N ALA A 61 0.78 -5.34 -16.28
CA ALA A 61 0.93 -6.08 -17.53
C ALA A 61 1.78 -7.35 -17.37
N ALA A 62 2.75 -7.35 -16.46
CA ALA A 62 3.54 -8.53 -16.10
C ALA A 62 2.79 -9.52 -15.20
N GLY A 63 1.57 -9.19 -14.74
CA GLY A 63 0.78 -10.00 -13.83
C GLY A 63 1.28 -9.91 -12.38
N THR A 64 1.73 -8.73 -11.95
CA THR A 64 2.12 -8.44 -10.57
C THR A 64 1.44 -7.19 -10.01
N ALA A 65 1.15 -7.20 -8.72
CA ALA A 65 0.58 -6.08 -7.98
C ALA A 65 1.08 -6.08 -6.54
N THR A 66 1.10 -4.91 -5.92
CA THR A 66 1.43 -4.73 -4.50
C THR A 66 0.21 -4.18 -3.76
N PHE A 67 -0.44 -5.03 -2.97
CA PHE A 67 -1.60 -4.66 -2.16
C PHE A 67 -1.14 -4.02 -0.85
N LEU A 68 -1.85 -2.96 -0.45
CA LEU A 68 -1.68 -2.28 0.83
C LEU A 68 -2.87 -2.65 1.73
N ILE A 69 -2.67 -3.64 2.59
CA ILE A 69 -3.72 -4.11 3.52
C ILE A 69 -3.82 -3.20 4.75
N MET A 70 -4.96 -3.25 5.44
CA MET A 70 -5.26 -2.50 6.67
C MET A 70 -5.26 -0.97 6.51
N GLY A 71 -5.19 -0.49 5.27
CA GLY A 71 -5.09 0.91 4.92
C GLY A 71 -6.43 1.65 4.78
N PRO A 72 -6.43 2.87 4.23
CA PRO A 72 -5.28 3.50 3.57
C PRO A 72 -4.33 4.21 4.54
N ASN A 73 -4.74 4.51 5.78
CA ASN A 73 -3.96 5.38 6.67
C ASN A 73 -3.04 4.62 7.62
N CYS A 74 -1.85 5.18 7.88
CA CYS A 74 -0.81 4.61 8.73
C CYS A 74 -0.78 5.24 10.12
N THR A 75 -0.49 4.44 11.15
CA THR A 75 -0.28 4.93 12.53
C THR A 75 1.09 5.62 12.73
N ARG A 76 1.96 5.60 11.72
CA ARG A 76 3.27 6.26 11.71
C ARG A 76 3.37 7.30 10.59
N ALA A 77 4.21 8.32 10.80
CA ALA A 77 4.41 9.43 9.88
C ALA A 77 5.86 9.46 9.36
N CYS A 78 6.22 8.48 8.53
CA CYS A 78 7.56 8.40 7.95
C CYS A 78 7.76 9.55 6.94
N PRO A 79 8.83 10.37 7.04
CA PRO A 79 8.98 11.59 6.26
C PRO A 79 9.17 11.37 4.75
N TYR A 80 9.46 10.13 4.35
CA TYR A 80 9.64 9.73 2.95
C TYR A 80 8.43 8.99 2.37
N CYS A 81 7.43 8.67 3.20
CA CYS A 81 6.30 7.84 2.80
C CYS A 81 5.13 8.71 2.33
N ASP A 82 4.52 8.34 1.21
CA ASP A 82 3.37 9.04 0.62
C ASP A 82 2.02 8.59 1.23
N ILE A 83 2.06 7.66 2.19
CA ILE A 83 0.87 7.15 2.87
C ILE A 83 0.50 8.09 4.02
N ASP A 84 -0.76 8.53 4.03
CA ASP A 84 -1.29 9.45 5.03
C ASP A 84 -1.24 8.89 6.46
N PHE A 85 -0.81 9.74 7.40
CA PHE A 85 -0.87 9.46 8.82
C PHE A 85 -2.29 9.61 9.38
N ALA A 86 -2.72 8.64 10.19
CA ALA A 86 -3.91 8.76 11.04
C ALA A 86 -3.61 8.25 12.45
N ARG A 87 -3.83 9.10 13.46
CA ARG A 87 -3.71 8.72 14.88
C ARG A 87 -4.69 7.62 15.28
N HIS A 88 -5.87 7.62 14.68
CA HIS A 88 -6.93 6.65 14.93
C HIS A 88 -7.39 6.08 13.58
N PRO A 89 -6.75 5.00 13.08
CA PRO A 89 -7.14 4.37 11.83
C PRO A 89 -8.52 3.72 11.94
N ARG A 90 -9.08 3.33 10.80
CA ARG A 90 -10.35 2.60 10.76
C ARG A 90 -10.20 1.22 11.44
N PRO A 91 -11.29 0.66 11.98
CA PRO A 91 -11.29 -0.72 12.47
C PRO A 91 -10.77 -1.70 11.40
N LEU A 92 -10.08 -2.75 11.84
CA LEU A 92 -9.60 -3.80 10.95
C LEU A 92 -10.80 -4.47 10.26
N ASP A 93 -10.75 -4.59 8.94
CA ASP A 93 -11.78 -5.27 8.16
C ASP A 93 -11.45 -6.77 8.04
N PRO A 94 -12.26 -7.67 8.65
CA PRO A 94 -12.00 -9.11 8.60
C PRO A 94 -12.27 -9.74 7.23
N SER A 95 -12.94 -9.02 6.32
CA SER A 95 -13.28 -9.50 4.98
C SER A 95 -12.30 -9.07 3.88
N GLU A 96 -11.34 -8.22 4.21
CA GLU A 96 -10.26 -7.79 3.31
C GLU A 96 -9.45 -8.95 2.71
N PRO A 97 -9.07 -10.01 3.46
CA PRO A 97 -8.32 -11.15 2.90
C PRO A 97 -9.03 -11.83 1.72
N GLN A 98 -10.35 -11.99 1.80
CA GLN A 98 -11.15 -12.64 0.78
C GLN A 98 -11.27 -11.76 -0.47
N ARG A 99 -11.45 -10.44 -0.29
CA ARG A 99 -11.47 -9.49 -1.41
C ARG A 99 -10.10 -9.39 -2.08
N LEU A 100 -9.00 -9.42 -1.32
CA LEU A 100 -7.65 -9.46 -1.87
C LEU A 100 -7.45 -10.72 -2.73
N ALA A 101 -7.80 -11.90 -2.21
CA ALA A 101 -7.72 -13.15 -2.97
C ALA A 101 -8.58 -13.11 -4.24
N GLU A 102 -9.77 -12.50 -4.16
CA GLU A 102 -10.63 -12.28 -5.32
C GLU A 102 -9.99 -11.34 -6.35
N ALA A 103 -9.35 -10.25 -5.92
CA ALA A 103 -8.61 -9.36 -6.81
C ALA A 103 -7.46 -10.10 -7.52
N VAL A 104 -6.68 -10.88 -6.77
CA VAL A 104 -5.59 -11.72 -7.32
C VAL A 104 -6.11 -12.64 -8.42
N GLN A 105 -7.26 -13.29 -8.20
CA GLN A 105 -7.89 -14.16 -9.19
C GLN A 105 -8.39 -13.38 -10.41
N ARG A 106 -9.18 -12.32 -10.20
CA ARG A 106 -9.80 -11.53 -11.27
C ARG A 106 -8.76 -10.83 -12.15
N LEU A 107 -7.64 -10.41 -11.57
CA LEU A 107 -6.50 -9.83 -12.29
C LEU A 107 -5.54 -10.88 -12.86
N ASN A 108 -5.76 -12.16 -12.58
CA ASN A 108 -4.92 -13.28 -13.00
C ASN A 108 -3.42 -13.05 -12.70
N LEU A 109 -3.13 -12.62 -11.46
CA LEU A 109 -1.76 -12.31 -11.05
C LEU A 109 -0.93 -13.58 -10.88
N LYS A 110 0.29 -13.55 -11.43
CA LYS A 110 1.30 -14.61 -11.29
C LYS A 110 2.09 -14.45 -9.98
N HIS A 111 2.25 -13.21 -9.55
CA HIS A 111 2.97 -12.83 -8.35
C HIS A 111 2.20 -11.73 -7.63
N VAL A 112 2.10 -11.83 -6.30
CA VAL A 112 1.49 -10.80 -5.47
C VAL A 112 2.43 -10.41 -4.34
N VAL A 113 2.66 -9.11 -4.18
CA VAL A 113 3.30 -8.56 -2.99
C VAL A 113 2.20 -8.07 -2.05
N ILE A 114 2.24 -8.52 -0.80
CA ILE A 114 1.32 -8.06 0.24
C ILE A 114 2.15 -7.24 1.23
N THR A 115 1.78 -5.98 1.42
CA THR A 115 2.34 -5.09 2.42
C THR A 115 1.22 -4.39 3.17
N SER A 116 1.54 -3.67 4.23
CA SER A 116 0.54 -2.98 5.04
C SER A 116 1.00 -1.60 5.46
N VAL A 117 0.04 -0.81 5.91
CA VAL A 117 0.34 0.30 6.83
C VAL A 117 0.76 -0.25 8.19
N ASN A 118 1.41 0.57 9.01
CA ASN A 118 1.63 0.23 10.42
C ASN A 118 0.31 0.36 11.19
N ARG A 119 0.00 -0.65 12.00
CA ARG A 119 -1.18 -0.73 12.87
C ARG A 119 -0.76 -0.89 14.34
N ASP A 120 -0.06 0.12 14.85
CA ASP A 120 0.41 0.15 16.25
C ASP A 120 -0.76 0.16 17.26
N ASP A 121 -2.01 0.32 16.80
CA ASP A 121 -3.25 0.18 17.56
C ASP A 121 -3.71 -1.28 17.77
N LEU A 122 -3.18 -2.23 16.99
CA LEU A 122 -3.49 -3.66 17.11
C LEU A 122 -2.46 -4.37 18.00
N ALA A 123 -2.92 -5.34 18.79
CA ALA A 123 -2.08 -6.06 19.75
C ALA A 123 -0.94 -6.86 19.09
N ASP A 124 -1.14 -7.37 17.88
CA ASP A 124 -0.15 -8.12 17.09
C ASP A 124 0.41 -7.29 15.91
N GLY A 125 0.15 -5.97 15.89
CA GLY A 125 0.53 -5.09 14.79
C GLY A 125 -0.09 -5.44 13.43
N GLY A 126 -1.09 -6.34 13.38
CA GLY A 126 -1.73 -6.83 12.16
C GLY A 126 -1.11 -8.09 11.54
N ALA A 127 -0.20 -8.78 12.24
CA ALA A 127 0.43 -10.02 11.76
C ALA A 127 -0.60 -11.11 11.38
N ALA A 128 -1.66 -11.28 12.17
CA ALA A 128 -2.73 -12.24 11.85
C ALA A 128 -3.44 -11.89 10.53
N GLN A 129 -3.59 -10.60 10.19
CA GLN A 129 -4.19 -10.18 8.94
C GLN A 129 -3.33 -10.59 7.73
N PHE A 130 -2.00 -10.44 7.82
CA PHE A 130 -1.08 -10.95 6.80
C PHE A 130 -1.27 -12.46 6.59
N ALA A 131 -1.30 -13.24 7.67
CA ALA A 131 -1.49 -14.69 7.59
C ALA A 131 -2.83 -15.05 6.92
N ASN A 132 -3.92 -14.36 7.30
CA ASN A 132 -5.24 -14.56 6.70
C ASN A 132 -5.23 -14.25 5.18
N CYS A 133 -4.58 -13.17 4.76
CA CYS A 133 -4.42 -12.83 3.34
C CYS A 133 -3.64 -13.92 2.58
N VAL A 134 -2.52 -14.39 3.12
CA VAL A 134 -1.73 -15.48 2.52
C VAL A 134 -2.58 -16.74 2.35
N MET A 135 -3.32 -17.13 3.38
CA MET A 135 -4.19 -18.30 3.35
C MET A 135 -5.29 -18.16 2.28
N ALA A 136 -5.97 -17.02 2.25
CA ALA A 136 -7.02 -16.75 1.28
C ALA A 136 -6.51 -16.81 -0.16
N VAL A 137 -5.34 -16.20 -0.43
CA VAL A 137 -4.70 -16.24 -1.76
C VAL A 137 -4.31 -17.66 -2.13
N ARG A 138 -3.64 -18.42 -1.25
CA ARG A 138 -3.24 -19.81 -1.54
C ARG A 138 -4.44 -20.71 -1.81
N GLN A 139 -5.54 -20.52 -1.09
CA GLN A 139 -6.76 -21.30 -1.29
C GLN A 139 -7.42 -21.01 -2.64
N ARG A 140 -7.48 -19.73 -3.05
CA ARG A 140 -8.18 -19.31 -4.27
C ARG A 140 -7.31 -19.39 -5.53
N CYS A 141 -6.01 -19.17 -5.36
CA CYS A 141 -5.03 -19.00 -6.43
C CYS A 141 -3.73 -19.78 -6.10
N PRO A 142 -3.78 -21.13 -6.07
CA PRO A 142 -2.63 -21.95 -5.63
C PRO A 142 -1.38 -21.83 -6.52
N GLY A 143 -1.53 -21.32 -7.75
CA GLY A 143 -0.41 -21.08 -8.68
C GLY A 143 0.23 -19.69 -8.54
N THR A 144 -0.34 -18.79 -7.74
CA THR A 144 0.20 -17.43 -7.55
C THR A 144 1.29 -17.45 -6.47
N THR A 145 2.45 -16.91 -6.80
CA THR A 145 3.53 -16.71 -5.83
C THR A 145 3.27 -15.49 -4.95
N ILE A 146 3.67 -15.55 -3.68
CA ILE A 146 3.38 -14.51 -2.68
C ILE A 146 4.68 -14.02 -2.06
N GLU A 147 4.87 -12.72 -2.03
CA GLU A 147 5.92 -12.02 -1.28
C GLU A 147 5.28 -11.14 -0.20
N LEU A 148 5.90 -11.08 0.98
CA LEU A 148 5.46 -10.23 2.08
C LEU A 148 6.50 -9.15 2.35
N LEU A 149 6.08 -7.89 2.29
CA LEU A 149 6.83 -6.75 2.80
C LEU A 149 6.14 -6.28 4.07
N VAL A 150 6.61 -6.78 5.21
CA VAL A 150 5.98 -6.56 6.52
C VAL A 150 6.55 -5.32 7.22
N PRO A 151 5.78 -4.67 8.13
CA PRO A 151 6.34 -3.72 9.07
C PRO A 151 7.27 -4.41 10.08
N ASP A 152 7.92 -3.62 10.93
CA ASP A 152 8.81 -4.14 11.99
C ASP A 152 8.08 -4.84 13.14
N PHE A 153 6.74 -4.74 13.22
CA PHE A 153 5.91 -5.18 14.34
C PHE A 153 6.45 -4.75 15.71
N CYS A 154 7.08 -3.57 15.79
CA CYS A 154 7.77 -3.08 17.00
C CYS A 154 8.82 -4.06 17.57
N GLY A 155 9.33 -4.98 16.75
CA GLY A 155 10.26 -6.03 17.18
C GLY A 155 9.63 -7.19 17.95
N ASP A 156 8.30 -7.37 17.89
CA ASP A 156 7.65 -8.53 18.51
C ASP A 156 7.92 -9.82 17.70
N HIS A 157 8.79 -10.67 18.22
CA HIS A 157 9.11 -11.96 17.61
C HIS A 157 7.92 -12.94 17.54
N LYS A 158 6.86 -12.75 18.32
CA LYS A 158 5.65 -13.59 18.21
C LYS A 158 4.77 -13.20 17.01
N ALA A 159 4.95 -11.98 16.50
CA ALA A 159 4.24 -11.45 15.34
C ALA A 159 4.96 -11.75 14.01
N LEU A 160 6.17 -12.31 14.05
CA LEU A 160 6.98 -12.73 12.89
C LEU A 160 6.86 -14.23 12.63
#